data_AF-B2JU21-F1
#
_entry.id   AF-B2JU21-F1
#
_cell.length_a   1.000
_cell.length_b   1.000
_cell.length_c   1.000
_cell.angle_alpha   90.00
_cell.angle_beta   90.00
_cell.angle_gamma   90.00
#
_symmetry.space_group_name_H-M   'P 1'
#
loop_
_entity.id
_entity.type
_entity.pdbx_description
1 polymer ?
#
loop_
_entity_poly.entity_id
_entity_poly.type
_entity_poly.pdbx_seq_one_letter_code
_entity_poly.pdbx_strand_id
1 'polypeptide(L)'
;METPICDSGARSTVAQTFARFCAGLECDALPPVAVERAKHFFIDYLAIPLHGSTLDSSRPVRTLTAARPIPGGATLFGRPGPVHPAWAALANGMAAHSMEPDDTFLPGSIHNESFVFSPALALAEEGGASGRRFITAIVAGIEVACRVAAALKPAVTNARGLNAQYPDAWPARVEVKLADGRTFVAATRYARGDQRNPLTVDEVIAKHRSIVAGVIDERADDEILDFVLRLETRRDFNELTRIFKTFVLPG
;
A
#
# COMPACT_ATOMS: atom_id res chain seq x y z
N MET A 1 -5.15 44.80 21.26
CA MET A 1 -5.76 44.75 19.91
C MET A 1 -4.79 43.95 19.07
N GLU A 2 -4.97 42.63 19.06
CA GLU A 2 -4.08 41.69 18.38
C GLU A 2 -4.28 41.83 16.87
N THR A 3 -3.18 42.03 16.15
CA THR A 3 -3.12 42.08 14.69
C THR A 3 -3.63 40.75 14.12
N PRO A 4 -4.47 40.74 13.07
CA PRO A 4 -4.88 39.48 12.43
C PRO A 4 -3.65 38.77 11.82
N ILE A 5 -3.50 37.48 12.12
CA ILE A 5 -2.44 36.59 11.59
C ILE A 5 -2.57 36.36 10.07
N CYS A 6 -3.72 36.65 9.49
CA CYS A 6 -3.98 36.43 8.07
C CYS A 6 -3.88 37.74 7.28
N ASP A 7 -2.69 37.96 6.71
CA ASP A 7 -2.46 38.95 5.68
C ASP A 7 -3.30 38.65 4.42
N SER A 8 -3.91 39.70 3.87
CA SER A 8 -4.98 39.68 2.85
C SER A 8 -4.45 39.85 1.42
N GLY A 9 -3.31 39.21 1.14
CA GLY A 9 -2.70 39.07 -0.20
C GLY A 9 -1.96 37.73 -0.39
N ALA A 10 -2.29 36.73 0.43
CA ALA A 10 -1.44 35.57 0.67
C ALA A 10 -1.34 34.59 -0.52
N ARG A 11 -0.09 34.26 -0.91
CA ARG A 11 0.21 33.09 -1.73
C ARG A 11 -0.40 31.84 -1.09
N SER A 12 -0.92 30.92 -1.89
CA SER A 12 -1.58 29.72 -1.35
C SER A 12 -0.65 28.90 -0.46
N THR A 13 -1.16 28.42 0.67
CA THR A 13 -0.39 27.56 1.58
C THR A 13 -0.12 26.19 0.96
N VAL A 14 0.86 25.46 1.51
CA VAL A 14 1.15 24.08 1.11
C VAL A 14 -0.08 23.19 1.32
N ALA A 15 -0.76 23.32 2.46
CA ALA A 15 -2.00 22.59 2.74
C ALA A 15 -3.10 22.89 1.71
N GLN A 16 -3.29 24.17 1.34
CA GLN A 16 -4.24 24.55 0.28
C GLN A 16 -3.84 23.99 -1.09
N THR A 17 -2.54 23.84 -1.35
CA THR A 17 -2.03 23.29 -2.60
C THR A 17 -2.35 21.80 -2.71
N PHE A 18 -2.07 21.02 -1.66
CA PHE A 18 -2.44 19.61 -1.61
C PHE A 18 -3.97 19.42 -1.64
N ALA A 19 -4.73 20.24 -0.91
CA ALA A 19 -6.19 20.14 -0.93
C ALA A 19 -6.76 20.37 -2.34
N ARG A 20 -6.28 21.39 -3.08
CA ARG A 20 -6.70 21.62 -4.47
C ARG A 20 -6.28 20.49 -5.40
N PHE A 21 -5.08 19.95 -5.23
CA PHE A 21 -4.61 18.80 -6.00
C PHE A 21 -5.54 17.59 -5.78
N CYS A 22 -5.78 17.18 -4.53
CA CYS A 22 -6.65 16.03 -4.24
C CYS A 22 -8.09 16.24 -4.68
N ALA A 23 -8.63 17.47 -4.52
CA ALA A 23 -10.00 17.78 -4.90
C ALA A 23 -10.22 17.87 -6.42
N GLY A 24 -9.19 18.26 -7.18
CA GLY A 24 -9.27 18.47 -8.62
C GLY A 24 -8.67 17.34 -9.48
N LEU A 25 -8.07 16.32 -8.86
CA LEU A 25 -7.51 15.20 -9.61
C LEU A 25 -8.62 14.31 -10.16
N GLU A 26 -8.54 14.01 -11.45
CA GLU A 26 -9.46 13.14 -12.16
C GLU A 26 -8.69 11.97 -12.78
N CYS A 27 -9.33 10.80 -12.85
CA CYS A 27 -8.70 9.58 -13.38
C CYS A 27 -8.21 9.75 -14.82
N ASP A 28 -8.91 10.52 -15.67
CA ASP A 28 -8.50 10.79 -17.06
C ASP A 28 -7.27 11.70 -17.18
N ALA A 29 -6.96 12.46 -16.14
CA ALA A 29 -5.76 13.29 -16.09
C ALA A 29 -4.52 12.49 -15.67
N LEU A 30 -4.68 11.24 -15.23
CA LEU A 30 -3.58 10.40 -14.80
C LEU A 30 -2.76 9.91 -16.01
N PRO A 31 -1.42 9.94 -15.94
CA PRO A 31 -0.60 9.23 -16.91
C PRO A 31 -0.98 7.74 -16.93
N PRO A 32 -1.03 7.07 -18.11
CA PRO A 32 -1.38 5.66 -18.19
C PRO A 32 -0.51 4.76 -17.27
N VAL A 33 0.77 5.09 -17.15
CA VAL A 33 1.69 4.38 -16.24
C VAL A 33 1.30 4.50 -14.77
N ALA A 34 0.68 5.60 -14.34
CA ALA A 34 0.21 5.75 -12.96
C ALA A 34 -1.00 4.84 -12.69
N VAL A 35 -1.90 4.71 -13.65
CA VAL A 35 -3.04 3.78 -13.57
C VAL A 35 -2.55 2.33 -13.51
N GLU A 36 -1.62 1.94 -14.39
CA GLU A 36 -1.02 0.60 -14.36
C GLU A 36 -0.31 0.30 -13.04
N ARG A 37 0.51 1.24 -12.53
CA ARG A 37 1.20 1.07 -11.25
C ARG A 37 0.27 1.03 -10.05
N ALA A 38 -0.82 1.80 -10.08
CA ALA A 38 -1.85 1.74 -9.05
C ALA A 38 -2.48 0.34 -8.96
N LYS A 39 -2.72 -0.33 -10.10
CA LYS A 39 -3.18 -1.73 -10.13
C LYS A 39 -2.14 -2.67 -9.55
N HIS A 40 -0.87 -2.54 -9.92
CA HIS A 40 0.19 -3.40 -9.40
C HIS A 40 0.36 -3.26 -7.88
N PHE A 41 0.40 -2.03 -7.37
CA PHE A 41 0.43 -1.79 -5.92
C PHE A 41 -0.83 -2.29 -5.22
N PHE A 42 -1.99 -2.28 -5.88
CA PHE A 42 -3.18 -2.85 -5.26
C PHE A 42 -3.13 -4.39 -5.17
N ILE A 43 -2.57 -5.05 -6.18
CA ILE A 43 -2.29 -6.50 -6.13
C ILE A 43 -1.32 -6.79 -4.99
N ASP A 44 -0.22 -6.03 -4.89
CA ASP A 44 0.77 -6.22 -3.83
C ASP A 44 0.15 -5.97 -2.45
N TYR A 45 -0.51 -4.82 -2.29
CA TYR A 45 -1.22 -4.46 -1.08
C TYR A 45 -2.15 -5.57 -0.63
N LEU A 46 -3.06 -6.09 -1.47
CA LEU A 46 -4.07 -7.06 -1.01
C LEU A 46 -3.47 -8.35 -0.46
N ALA A 47 -2.33 -8.81 -0.98
CA ALA A 47 -1.69 -10.03 -0.51
C ALA A 47 -1.34 -9.95 0.98
N ILE A 48 -0.87 -8.78 1.40
CA ILE A 48 -0.20 -8.60 2.69
C ILE A 48 -1.17 -8.55 3.87
N PRO A 49 -2.26 -7.77 3.91
CA PRO A 49 -3.22 -7.80 5.00
C PRO A 49 -4.13 -9.03 4.93
N LEU A 50 -4.34 -9.67 3.76
CA LEU A 50 -5.01 -10.97 3.71
C LEU A 50 -4.23 -12.00 4.55
N HIS A 51 -2.94 -12.19 4.27
CA HIS A 51 -2.08 -13.06 5.07
C HIS A 51 -1.87 -12.50 6.48
N GLY A 52 -1.48 -11.24 6.59
CA GLY A 52 -1.15 -10.55 7.82
C GLY A 52 -2.28 -10.55 8.84
N SER A 53 -3.53 -10.57 8.39
CA SER A 53 -4.70 -10.72 9.27
C SER A 53 -4.73 -12.07 10.01
N THR A 54 -4.04 -13.09 9.50
CA THR A 54 -3.95 -14.43 10.12
C THR A 54 -2.92 -14.48 11.25
N LEU A 55 -2.00 -13.51 11.31
CA LEU A 55 -0.90 -13.50 12.27
C LEU A 55 -1.34 -13.08 13.67
N ASP A 56 -0.60 -13.57 14.67
CA ASP A 56 -0.84 -13.27 16.09
C ASP A 56 -0.69 -11.78 16.40
N SER A 57 0.21 -11.07 15.71
CA SER A 57 0.41 -9.62 15.85
C SER A 57 -0.84 -8.82 15.49
N SER A 58 -1.66 -9.32 14.56
CA SER A 58 -2.92 -8.70 14.13
C SER A 58 -4.11 -9.05 15.03
N ARG A 59 -3.99 -10.08 15.89
CA ARG A 59 -5.10 -10.57 16.72
C ARG A 59 -5.68 -9.52 17.68
N PRO A 60 -4.89 -8.72 18.41
CA PRO A 60 -5.43 -7.72 19.34
C PRO A 60 -6.27 -6.66 18.64
N VAL A 61 -5.77 -6.08 17.54
CA VAL A 61 -6.50 -5.04 16.79
C VAL A 61 -7.74 -5.61 16.10
N ARG A 62 -7.65 -6.82 15.52
CA ARG A 62 -8.81 -7.50 14.93
C ARG A 62 -9.90 -7.77 15.95
N THR A 63 -9.53 -8.18 17.17
CA THR A 63 -10.48 -8.42 18.26
C THR A 63 -11.19 -7.13 18.68
N LEU A 64 -10.43 -6.04 18.88
CA LEU A 64 -10.98 -4.73 19.26
C LEU A 64 -11.94 -4.19 18.19
N THR A 65 -11.55 -4.28 16.91
CA THR A 65 -12.31 -3.71 15.79
C THR A 65 -13.54 -4.54 15.42
N ALA A 66 -13.48 -5.87 15.56
CA ALA A 66 -14.63 -6.75 15.34
C ALA A 66 -15.81 -6.47 16.29
N ALA A 67 -15.58 -5.81 17.43
CA ALA A 67 -16.63 -5.38 18.37
C ALA A 67 -17.37 -4.09 17.92
N ARG A 68 -17.23 -3.67 16.65
CA ARG A 68 -17.80 -2.45 16.07
C ARG A 68 -18.52 -2.70 14.72
N PRO A 69 -19.43 -3.67 14.62
CA PRO A 69 -20.13 -3.96 13.36
C PRO A 69 -21.10 -2.83 12.99
N ILE A 70 -21.17 -2.50 11.70
CA ILE A 70 -22.21 -1.61 11.15
C ILE A 70 -22.70 -2.14 9.79
N PRO A 71 -24.01 -2.09 9.51
CA PRO A 71 -24.51 -2.36 8.15
C PRO A 71 -23.92 -1.38 7.14
N GLY A 72 -23.50 -1.87 5.97
CA GLY A 72 -22.90 -1.03 4.93
C GLY A 72 -21.50 -0.51 5.26
N GLY A 73 -20.85 -1.03 6.31
CA GLY A 73 -19.46 -0.72 6.62
C GLY A 73 -18.46 -1.41 5.68
N ALA A 74 -17.20 -1.47 6.11
CA ALA A 74 -16.10 -2.01 5.33
C ALA A 74 -15.63 -3.39 5.82
N THR A 75 -14.92 -4.09 4.95
CA THR A 75 -14.33 -5.40 5.19
C THR A 75 -13.25 -5.34 6.26
N LEU A 76 -13.39 -6.17 7.29
CA LEU A 76 -12.30 -6.53 8.20
C LEU A 76 -11.75 -7.89 7.75
N PHE A 77 -10.51 -7.92 7.25
CA PHE A 77 -9.94 -9.17 6.73
C PHE A 77 -9.92 -10.28 7.78
N GLY A 78 -10.31 -11.49 7.36
CA GLY A 78 -10.37 -12.68 8.21
C GLY A 78 -11.55 -12.71 9.19
N ARG A 79 -12.56 -11.83 9.03
CA ARG A 79 -13.76 -11.83 9.88
C ARG A 79 -15.05 -11.79 9.06
N PRO A 80 -16.14 -12.40 9.57
CA PRO A 80 -17.43 -12.28 8.94
C PRO A 80 -18.03 -10.91 9.24
N GLY A 81 -18.56 -10.27 8.20
CA GLY A 81 -19.38 -9.08 8.31
C GLY A 81 -18.61 -7.76 8.35
N PRO A 82 -19.26 -6.67 7.94
CA PRO A 82 -18.65 -5.34 7.91
C PRO A 82 -18.51 -4.70 9.29
N VAL A 83 -17.47 -3.87 9.44
CA VAL A 83 -17.27 -2.98 10.59
C VAL A 83 -17.19 -1.53 10.14
N HIS A 84 -17.19 -0.59 11.08
CA HIS A 84 -17.02 0.82 10.74
C HIS A 84 -15.75 1.06 9.89
N PRO A 85 -15.80 1.83 8.79
CA PRO A 85 -14.68 2.02 7.86
C PRO A 85 -13.37 2.44 8.53
N ALA A 86 -13.42 3.35 9.48
CA ALA A 86 -12.23 3.74 10.26
C ALA A 86 -11.57 2.57 11.01
N TRP A 87 -12.38 1.64 11.55
CA TRP A 87 -11.87 0.46 12.26
C TRP A 87 -11.34 -0.61 11.28
N ALA A 88 -12.02 -0.80 10.14
CA ALA A 88 -11.51 -1.65 9.07
C ALA A 88 -10.17 -1.15 8.54
N ALA A 89 -10.07 0.15 8.24
CA ALA A 89 -8.86 0.79 7.75
C ALA A 89 -7.70 0.65 8.75
N LEU A 90 -7.96 0.85 10.05
CA LEU A 90 -6.96 0.67 11.10
C LEU A 90 -6.44 -0.78 11.16
N ALA A 91 -7.36 -1.75 11.25
CA ALA A 91 -6.98 -3.15 11.40
C ALA A 91 -6.29 -3.70 10.15
N ASN A 92 -6.83 -3.41 8.96
CA ASN A 92 -6.24 -3.85 7.70
C ASN A 92 -4.90 -3.14 7.44
N GLY A 93 -4.76 -1.86 7.81
CA GLY A 93 -3.48 -1.15 7.69
C GLY A 93 -2.39 -1.73 8.60
N MET A 94 -2.74 -2.09 9.83
CA MET A 94 -1.81 -2.81 10.72
C MET A 94 -1.45 -4.20 10.16
N ALA A 95 -2.43 -4.93 9.63
CA ALA A 95 -2.19 -6.23 9.00
C ALA A 95 -1.28 -6.09 7.75
N ALA A 96 -1.44 -5.02 6.97
CA ALA A 96 -0.63 -4.72 5.79
C ALA A 96 0.85 -4.42 6.10
N HIS A 97 1.20 -4.16 7.37
CA HIS A 97 2.57 -3.95 7.81
C HIS A 97 3.05 -5.02 8.82
N SER A 98 2.33 -6.14 8.92
CA SER A 98 2.61 -7.18 9.93
C SER A 98 3.74 -8.14 9.55
N MET A 99 4.06 -8.23 8.25
CA MET A 99 5.05 -9.17 7.70
C MET A 99 6.31 -8.47 7.14
N GLU A 100 6.24 -7.16 6.89
CA GLU A 100 7.28 -6.34 6.25
C GLU A 100 7.65 -6.60 4.75
N PRO A 101 6.84 -7.28 3.89
CA PRO A 101 7.10 -7.33 2.44
C PRO A 101 6.31 -6.27 1.66
N ASP A 102 5.88 -5.18 2.30
CA ASP A 102 5.13 -4.08 1.68
C ASP A 102 6.03 -3.08 0.93
N ASP A 103 5.41 -2.13 0.20
CA ASP A 103 6.13 -1.17 -0.63
C ASP A 103 7.11 -0.30 0.17
N THR A 104 8.10 0.28 -0.52
CA THR A 104 9.00 1.26 0.12
C THR A 104 9.28 2.42 -0.81
N PHE A 105 9.01 3.64 -0.36
CA PHE A 105 9.47 4.86 -0.99
C PHE A 105 10.74 5.39 -0.30
N LEU A 106 11.89 5.03 -0.88
CA LEU A 106 13.22 5.28 -0.31
C LEU A 106 13.51 6.75 0.06
N PRO A 107 13.18 7.77 -0.75
CA PRO A 107 13.49 9.16 -0.40
C PRO A 107 12.84 9.66 0.89
N GLY A 108 11.69 9.07 1.26
CA GLY A 108 10.97 9.38 2.49
C GLY A 108 11.07 8.30 3.57
N SER A 109 11.63 7.13 3.24
CA SER A 109 11.62 5.93 4.10
C SER A 109 10.23 5.59 4.64
N ILE A 110 9.22 5.57 3.76
CA ILE A 110 7.82 5.27 4.11
C ILE A 110 7.27 4.09 3.30
N HIS A 111 6.23 3.44 3.84
CA HIS A 111 5.48 2.34 3.23
C HIS A 111 4.05 2.81 2.92
N ASN A 112 3.76 3.20 1.68
CA ASN A 112 2.52 3.91 1.34
C ASN A 112 1.30 2.99 1.35
N GLU A 113 1.46 1.74 0.96
CA GLU A 113 0.35 0.81 0.74
C GLU A 113 -0.47 0.61 2.02
N SER A 114 0.20 0.42 3.15
CA SER A 114 -0.43 0.16 4.45
C SER A 114 -1.42 1.27 4.87
N PHE A 115 -1.04 2.55 4.72
CA PHE A 115 -1.83 3.68 5.20
C PHE A 115 -2.61 4.44 4.12
N VAL A 116 -2.33 4.24 2.82
CA VAL A 116 -3.13 4.83 1.74
C VAL A 116 -4.25 3.88 1.29
N PHE A 117 -3.97 2.59 1.12
CA PHE A 117 -4.92 1.68 0.48
C PHE A 117 -5.99 1.21 1.46
N SER A 118 -5.65 0.98 2.73
CA SER A 118 -6.59 0.56 3.76
C SER A 118 -7.76 1.54 3.96
N PRO A 119 -7.55 2.87 4.14
CA PRO A 119 -8.66 3.81 4.20
C PRO A 119 -9.34 4.02 2.85
N ALA A 120 -8.61 3.99 1.73
CA ALA A 120 -9.21 4.10 0.40
C ALA A 120 -10.18 2.94 0.11
N LEU A 121 -9.80 1.71 0.48
CA LEU A 121 -10.63 0.52 0.30
C LEU A 121 -11.86 0.61 1.20
N ALA A 122 -11.68 0.94 2.47
CA ALA A 122 -12.79 1.05 3.41
C ALA A 122 -13.85 2.09 2.97
N LEU A 123 -13.40 3.24 2.45
CA LEU A 123 -14.30 4.28 1.93
C LEU A 123 -14.89 3.92 0.56
N ALA A 124 -14.15 3.17 -0.27
CA ALA A 124 -14.67 2.67 -1.54
C ALA A 124 -15.80 1.66 -1.33
N GLU A 125 -15.68 0.79 -0.33
CA GLU A 125 -16.73 -0.16 0.06
C GLU A 125 -17.94 0.57 0.65
N GLU A 126 -17.74 1.48 1.62
CA GLU A 126 -18.82 2.25 2.24
C GLU A 126 -19.62 3.06 1.19
N GLY A 127 -18.92 3.72 0.26
CA GLY A 127 -19.51 4.59 -0.74
C GLY A 127 -19.95 3.90 -2.03
N GLY A 128 -19.69 2.59 -2.20
CA GLY A 128 -19.90 1.90 -3.49
C GLY A 128 -19.14 2.56 -4.64
N ALA A 129 -17.88 2.96 -4.40
CA ALA A 129 -17.11 3.73 -5.36
C ALA A 129 -16.76 2.92 -6.63
N SER A 130 -16.51 3.62 -7.73
CA SER A 130 -15.95 3.02 -8.94
C SER A 130 -14.45 2.79 -8.83
N GLY A 131 -13.93 1.85 -9.62
CA GLY A 131 -12.50 1.60 -9.74
C GLY A 131 -11.69 2.83 -10.12
N ARG A 132 -12.21 3.66 -11.04
CA ARG A 132 -11.59 4.93 -11.42
C ARG A 132 -11.48 5.90 -10.25
N ARG A 133 -12.50 5.97 -9.39
CA ARG A 133 -12.48 6.83 -8.21
C ARG A 133 -11.46 6.33 -7.18
N PHE A 134 -11.39 5.01 -6.99
CA PHE A 134 -10.39 4.39 -6.12
C PHE A 134 -8.95 4.63 -6.63
N ILE A 135 -8.67 4.39 -7.92
CA ILE A 135 -7.38 4.67 -8.56
C ILE A 135 -6.97 6.13 -8.33
N THR A 136 -7.91 7.06 -8.55
CA THR A 136 -7.66 8.49 -8.34
C THR A 136 -7.30 8.78 -6.87
N ALA A 137 -8.02 8.18 -5.93
CA ALA A 137 -7.80 8.38 -4.50
C ALA A 137 -6.43 7.84 -4.05
N ILE A 138 -6.04 6.63 -4.47
CA ILE A 138 -4.74 6.06 -4.08
C ILE A 138 -3.58 6.82 -4.72
N VAL A 139 -3.70 7.24 -5.99
CA VAL A 139 -2.67 8.06 -6.64
C VAL A 139 -2.53 9.41 -5.96
N ALA A 140 -3.65 10.07 -5.62
CA ALA A 140 -3.61 11.33 -4.87
C ALA A 140 -2.95 11.15 -3.48
N GLY A 141 -3.30 10.07 -2.76
CA GLY A 141 -2.76 9.74 -1.45
C GLY A 141 -1.25 9.50 -1.47
N ILE A 142 -0.78 8.67 -2.42
CA ILE A 142 0.65 8.39 -2.60
C ILE A 142 1.41 9.67 -2.96
N GLU A 143 0.91 10.47 -3.90
CA GLU A 143 1.58 11.70 -4.34
C GLU A 143 1.78 12.68 -3.17
N VAL A 144 0.76 12.87 -2.33
CA VAL A 144 0.86 13.72 -1.14
C VAL A 144 1.81 13.11 -0.12
N ALA A 145 1.68 11.82 0.19
CA ALA A 145 2.51 11.13 1.18
C ALA A 145 4.00 11.18 0.82
N CYS A 146 4.34 10.82 -0.43
CA CYS A 146 5.71 10.85 -0.92
C CYS A 146 6.30 12.26 -0.89
N ARG A 147 5.55 13.30 -1.28
CA ARG A 147 6.02 14.69 -1.25
C ARG A 147 6.27 15.19 0.17
N VAL A 148 5.37 14.87 1.11
CA VAL A 148 5.55 15.22 2.52
C VAL A 148 6.78 14.51 3.08
N ALA A 149 6.91 13.20 2.86
CA ALA A 149 8.03 12.44 3.38
C ALA A 149 9.38 12.84 2.77
N ALA A 150 9.43 13.11 1.46
CA ALA A 150 10.64 13.60 0.80
C ALA A 150 11.07 14.99 1.32
N ALA A 151 10.13 15.83 1.76
CA ALA A 151 10.44 17.12 2.36
C ALA A 151 11.06 17.01 3.75
N LEU A 152 10.74 15.95 4.51
CA LEU A 152 11.27 15.71 5.85
C LEU A 152 12.74 15.23 5.84
N LYS A 153 13.22 14.66 4.73
CA LYS A 153 14.62 14.21 4.52
C LYS A 153 15.18 13.46 5.73
N PRO A 154 14.70 12.23 6.03
CA PRO A 154 15.21 11.46 7.15
C PRO A 154 16.74 11.32 7.05
N ALA A 155 17.45 11.76 8.09
CA ALA A 155 18.90 11.74 8.12
C ALA A 155 19.39 10.33 8.51
N VAL A 156 20.20 9.71 7.65
CA VAL A 156 21.01 8.55 8.07
C VAL A 156 22.27 9.09 8.76
N THR A 157 22.34 8.92 10.07
CA THR A 157 23.54 9.24 10.83
C THR A 157 24.61 8.17 10.60
N ASN A 158 25.87 8.59 10.42
CA ASN A 158 27.04 7.70 10.26
C ASN A 158 27.06 6.80 9.01
N ALA A 159 26.57 7.28 7.87
CA ALA A 159 26.64 6.55 6.60
C ALA A 159 28.09 6.32 6.15
N ARG A 160 28.56 5.06 6.20
CA ARG A 160 29.88 4.61 5.71
C ARG A 160 29.73 3.38 4.83
N GLY A 161 30.70 3.12 3.97
CA GLY A 161 30.68 1.97 3.07
C GLY A 161 29.44 1.97 2.17
N LEU A 162 28.73 0.85 2.09
CA LEU A 162 27.51 0.71 1.28
C LEU A 162 26.38 1.65 1.75
N ASN A 163 26.29 1.94 3.04
CA ASN A 163 25.26 2.81 3.60
C ASN A 163 25.41 4.28 3.16
N ALA A 164 26.59 4.68 2.68
CA ALA A 164 26.81 6.02 2.11
C ALA A 164 25.98 6.28 0.83
N GLN A 165 25.41 5.23 0.23
CA GLN A 165 24.54 5.35 -0.93
C GLN A 165 23.06 5.55 -0.58
N TYR A 166 22.66 5.42 0.68
CA TYR A 166 21.27 5.61 1.11
C TYR A 166 20.93 7.12 1.19
N PRO A 167 19.71 7.56 0.81
CA PRO A 167 18.56 6.78 0.31
C PRO A 167 18.59 6.50 -1.20
N ASP A 168 19.59 7.00 -1.92
CA ASP A 168 19.66 6.87 -3.38
C ASP A 168 19.81 5.43 -3.86
N ALA A 169 20.39 4.53 -3.08
CA ALA A 169 20.43 3.10 -3.36
C ALA A 169 20.57 2.32 -2.05
N TRP A 170 20.10 1.07 -2.06
CA TRP A 170 20.31 0.13 -0.97
C TRP A 170 21.14 -1.07 -1.48
N PRO A 171 22.44 -0.87 -1.72
CA PRO A 171 23.27 -1.87 -2.36
C PRO A 171 23.65 -2.99 -1.39
N ALA A 172 23.88 -4.19 -1.93
CA ALA A 172 24.43 -5.33 -1.21
C ALA A 172 25.65 -5.88 -1.95
N ARG A 173 26.67 -6.31 -1.21
CA ARG A 173 27.86 -7.00 -1.73
C ARG A 173 28.14 -8.22 -0.87
N VAL A 174 28.31 -9.37 -1.51
CA VAL A 174 28.67 -10.63 -0.88
C VAL A 174 30.02 -11.09 -1.43
N GLU A 175 30.91 -11.49 -0.54
CA GLU A 175 32.22 -12.05 -0.87
C GLU A 175 32.34 -13.41 -0.17
N VAL A 176 32.55 -14.46 -0.95
CA VAL A 176 32.69 -15.84 -0.47
C VAL A 176 34.12 -16.30 -0.71
N LYS A 177 34.83 -16.63 0.36
CA LYS A 177 36.18 -17.22 0.31
C LYS A 177 36.08 -18.71 0.59
N LEU A 178 36.60 -19.53 -0.33
CA LEU A 178 36.63 -20.98 -0.20
C LEU A 178 37.90 -21.43 0.52
N ALA A 179 37.86 -22.65 1.08
CA ALA A 179 38.99 -23.25 1.77
C ALA A 179 40.22 -23.49 0.87
N ASP A 180 40.01 -23.60 -0.45
CA ASP A 180 41.08 -23.72 -1.45
C ASP A 180 41.70 -22.37 -1.85
N GLY A 181 41.28 -21.27 -1.20
CA GLY A 181 41.77 -19.92 -1.45
C GLY A 181 41.04 -19.15 -2.55
N ARG A 182 40.12 -19.78 -3.31
CA ARG A 182 39.31 -19.06 -4.31
C ARG A 182 38.38 -18.07 -3.64
N THR A 183 38.14 -16.94 -4.29
CA THR A 183 37.22 -15.90 -3.83
C THR A 183 36.20 -15.59 -4.92
N PHE A 184 34.92 -15.58 -4.57
CA PHE A 184 33.82 -15.16 -5.42
C PHE A 184 33.20 -13.89 -4.84
N VAL A 185 32.93 -12.90 -5.70
CA VAL A 185 32.34 -11.63 -5.32
C VAL A 185 31.10 -11.39 -6.17
N ALA A 186 29.98 -11.05 -5.54
CA ALA A 186 28.78 -10.58 -6.19
C ALA A 186 28.31 -9.28 -5.53
N ALA A 187 27.75 -8.36 -6.32
CA ALA A 187 27.18 -7.12 -5.81
C ALA A 187 25.93 -6.75 -6.60
N THR A 188 24.95 -6.17 -5.91
CA THR A 188 23.78 -5.55 -6.52
C THR A 188 23.65 -4.13 -6.00
N ARG A 189 23.37 -3.19 -6.91
CA ARG A 189 23.07 -1.81 -6.56
C ARG A 189 21.58 -1.55 -6.43
N TYR A 190 20.79 -2.19 -7.30
CA TYR A 190 19.33 -2.11 -7.34
C TYR A 190 18.78 -3.54 -7.38
N ALA A 191 18.28 -4.01 -6.24
CA ALA A 191 17.64 -5.33 -6.14
C ALA A 191 16.41 -5.42 -7.05
N ARG A 192 16.04 -6.65 -7.45
CA ARG A 192 14.79 -6.89 -8.17
C ARG A 192 13.62 -6.46 -7.28
N GLY A 193 12.76 -5.57 -7.79
CA GLY A 193 11.69 -4.92 -7.03
C GLY A 193 11.95 -3.46 -6.68
N ASP A 194 13.19 -2.98 -6.79
CA ASP A 194 13.52 -1.57 -6.67
C ASP A 194 12.82 -0.73 -7.77
N GLN A 195 12.44 0.52 -7.52
CA GLN A 195 11.87 1.43 -8.53
C GLN A 195 12.69 1.55 -9.83
N ARG A 196 14.01 1.31 -9.78
CA ARG A 196 14.94 1.30 -10.93
C ARG A 196 15.17 -0.08 -11.53
N ASN A 197 14.68 -1.13 -10.88
CA ASN A 197 14.66 -2.52 -11.36
C ASN A 197 13.32 -3.17 -10.96
N PRO A 198 12.19 -2.64 -11.45
CA PRO A 198 10.88 -2.98 -10.93
C PRO A 198 10.49 -4.41 -11.30
N LEU A 199 9.61 -5.02 -10.49
CA LEU A 199 8.93 -6.25 -10.87
C LEU A 199 8.06 -6.03 -12.12
N THR A 200 7.98 -7.08 -12.95
CA THR A 200 6.93 -7.21 -13.96
C THR A 200 5.59 -7.50 -13.30
N VAL A 201 4.49 -7.32 -14.03
CA VAL A 201 3.16 -7.69 -13.53
C VAL A 201 3.08 -9.17 -13.17
N ASP A 202 3.69 -10.05 -13.98
CA ASP A 202 3.70 -11.50 -13.72
C ASP A 202 4.44 -11.83 -12.42
N GLU A 203 5.53 -11.13 -12.11
CA GLU A 203 6.24 -11.30 -10.84
C GLU A 203 5.46 -10.76 -9.65
N VAL A 204 4.73 -9.64 -9.81
CA VAL A 204 3.83 -9.11 -8.77
C VAL A 204 2.71 -10.12 -8.50
N ILE A 205 2.11 -10.68 -9.56
CA ILE A 205 1.09 -11.74 -9.44
C ILE A 205 1.68 -12.97 -8.77
N ALA A 206 2.87 -13.43 -9.20
CA ALA A 206 3.52 -14.58 -8.58
C ALA A 206 3.82 -14.34 -7.08
N LYS A 207 4.26 -13.13 -6.71
CA LYS A 207 4.44 -12.73 -5.31
C LYS A 207 3.10 -12.79 -4.56
N HIS A 208 2.04 -12.19 -5.10
CA HIS A 208 0.70 -12.21 -4.50
C HIS A 208 0.26 -13.64 -4.20
N ARG A 209 0.26 -14.51 -5.23
CA ARG A 209 -0.12 -15.92 -5.11
C ARG A 209 0.70 -16.66 -4.06
N SER A 210 2.02 -16.42 -4.02
CA SER A 210 2.90 -17.03 -3.03
C SER A 210 2.56 -16.60 -1.60
N ILE A 211 2.13 -15.36 -1.39
CA ILE A 211 1.80 -14.84 -0.06
C ILE A 211 0.43 -15.33 0.39
N VAL A 212 -0.56 -15.37 -0.50
CA VAL A 212 -1.94 -15.77 -0.13
C VAL A 212 -2.19 -17.28 -0.20
N ALA A 213 -1.19 -18.06 -0.63
CA ALA A 213 -1.25 -19.51 -0.67
C ALA A 213 -1.59 -20.10 0.71
N GLY A 214 -2.71 -20.83 0.79
CA GLY A 214 -3.21 -21.41 2.04
C GLY A 214 -3.96 -20.44 2.94
N VAL A 215 -4.06 -19.16 2.56
CA VAL A 215 -4.87 -18.13 3.24
C VAL A 215 -6.25 -18.04 2.58
N ILE A 216 -6.28 -17.93 1.25
CA ILE A 216 -7.50 -17.98 0.43
C ILE A 216 -7.42 -19.14 -0.56
N ASP A 217 -8.57 -19.56 -1.09
CA ASP A 217 -8.61 -20.54 -2.16
C ASP A 217 -8.25 -19.94 -3.53
N GLU A 218 -7.84 -20.79 -4.47
CA GLU A 218 -7.39 -20.39 -5.82
C GLU A 218 -8.48 -19.64 -6.59
N ARG A 219 -9.75 -19.95 -6.35
CA ARG A 219 -10.86 -19.27 -7.01
C ARG A 219 -10.99 -17.83 -6.51
N ALA A 220 -10.92 -17.61 -5.20
CA ALA A 220 -10.97 -16.26 -4.61
C ALA A 220 -9.76 -15.43 -5.06
N ASP A 221 -8.57 -16.03 -5.13
CA ASP A 221 -7.37 -15.40 -5.66
C ASP A 221 -7.54 -14.95 -7.12
N ASP A 222 -8.00 -15.84 -8.00
CA ASP A 222 -8.28 -15.52 -9.40
C ASP A 222 -9.35 -14.42 -9.56
N GLU A 223 -10.42 -14.46 -8.76
CA GLU A 223 -11.46 -13.42 -8.76
C GLU A 223 -10.92 -12.06 -8.29
N ILE A 224 -10.02 -12.03 -7.30
CA ILE A 224 -9.35 -10.80 -6.83
C ILE A 224 -8.44 -10.24 -7.92
N LEU A 225 -7.55 -11.06 -8.48
CA LEU A 225 -6.62 -10.64 -9.53
C LEU A 225 -7.37 -10.12 -10.75
N ASP A 226 -8.43 -10.80 -11.16
CA ASP A 226 -9.31 -10.34 -12.23
C ASP A 226 -9.98 -8.99 -11.93
N PHE A 227 -10.45 -8.80 -10.70
CA PHE A 227 -11.03 -7.54 -10.27
C PHE A 227 -10.03 -6.40 -10.43
N VAL A 228 -8.83 -6.58 -9.89
CA VAL A 228 -7.78 -5.55 -9.84
C VAL A 228 -7.15 -5.27 -11.21
N LEU A 229 -6.92 -6.29 -12.03
CA LEU A 229 -6.34 -6.10 -13.38
C LEU A 229 -7.26 -5.30 -14.31
N ARG A 230 -8.57 -5.31 -14.02
CA ARG A 230 -9.61 -4.56 -14.77
C ARG A 230 -10.19 -3.39 -13.97
N LEU A 231 -9.48 -2.93 -12.94
CA LEU A 231 -9.97 -1.99 -11.95
C LEU A 231 -10.61 -0.75 -12.55
N GLU A 232 -10.00 -0.13 -13.56
CA GLU A 232 -10.50 1.05 -14.26
C GLU A 232 -11.88 0.88 -14.92
N THR A 233 -12.31 -0.37 -15.13
CA THR A 233 -13.62 -0.71 -15.70
C THR A 233 -14.66 -1.09 -14.64
N ARG A 234 -14.24 -1.29 -13.39
CA ARG A 234 -15.12 -1.70 -12.28
C ARG A 234 -16.01 -0.55 -11.85
N ARG A 235 -17.30 -0.84 -11.71
CA ARG A 235 -18.31 0.16 -11.37
C ARG A 235 -18.63 0.21 -9.88
N ASP A 236 -18.44 -0.91 -9.18
CA ASP A 236 -18.82 -1.04 -7.78
C ASP A 236 -17.82 -1.92 -7.02
N PHE A 237 -17.18 -1.36 -5.99
CA PHE A 237 -16.26 -2.09 -5.11
C PHE A 237 -16.92 -3.21 -4.30
N ASN A 238 -18.25 -3.20 -4.17
CA ASN A 238 -18.95 -4.31 -3.52
C ASN A 238 -18.75 -5.65 -4.25
N GLU A 239 -18.36 -5.65 -5.53
CA GLU A 239 -17.90 -6.85 -6.24
C GLU A 239 -16.71 -7.51 -5.52
N LEU A 240 -15.69 -6.72 -5.16
CA LEU A 240 -14.50 -7.18 -4.46
C LEU A 240 -14.82 -7.59 -3.01
N THR A 241 -15.64 -6.79 -2.31
CA THR A 241 -16.11 -7.07 -0.94
C THR A 241 -16.78 -8.45 -0.83
N ARG A 242 -17.52 -8.89 -1.86
CA ARG A 242 -18.16 -10.21 -1.87
C ARG A 242 -17.14 -11.34 -1.83
N ILE A 243 -15.99 -11.17 -2.48
CA ILE A 243 -14.92 -12.16 -2.50
C ILE A 243 -14.32 -12.28 -1.10
N PHE A 244 -14.04 -11.16 -0.42
CA PHE A 244 -13.48 -11.21 0.93
C PHE A 244 -14.37 -11.89 1.97
N LYS A 245 -15.70 -11.93 1.76
CA LYS A 245 -16.64 -12.62 2.66
C LYS A 245 -16.46 -14.14 2.67
N THR A 246 -15.81 -14.73 1.67
CA THR A 246 -15.48 -16.16 1.66
C THR A 246 -14.27 -16.48 2.55
N PHE A 247 -13.43 -15.46 2.84
CA PHE A 247 -12.26 -15.57 3.70
C PHE A 247 -12.59 -15.23 5.16
N VAL A 248 -12.79 -16.26 5.97
CA VAL A 248 -13.08 -16.13 7.41
C VAL A 248 -12.12 -17.01 8.19
N LEU A 249 -11.41 -16.41 9.15
CA LEU A 249 -10.52 -17.15 10.04
C LEU A 249 -11.32 -17.98 11.05
N PRO A 250 -10.82 -19.16 11.43
CA PRO A 250 -11.40 -19.92 12.54
C PRO A 250 -11.37 -19.07 13.83
N GLY A 251 -12.42 -19.25 14.64
CA GLY A 251 -12.65 -18.47 15.87
C GLY A 251 -11.65 -18.74 16.99
#